data_AF-A0A9P6SGZ5-F1
#
_entry.id   AF-A0A9P6SGZ5-F1
#
_cell.length_a   1.000
_cell.length_b   1.000
_cell.length_c   1.000
_cell.angle_alpha   90.00
_cell.angle_beta   90.00
_cell.angle_gamma   90.00
#
_symmetry.space_group_name_H-M   'P 1'
#
loop_
_entity.id
_entity.type
_entity.pdbx_description
1 polymer ?
#
loop_
_entity_poly.entity_id
_entity_poly.type
_entity_poly.pdbx_seq_one_letter_code
_entity_poly.pdbx_strand_id
1 'polypeptide(L)'
;MAEQDLKCNLLTCRSTLSSLGKACVTTCSHIFCVGCANKAFDIALVCPACETSLTQQDDIVFVDLNPSQEYRSSILSGLRPEIIMEICTRAISFWTYQTSQEAKYQEMAQKTLEDKVGLLERQLQRMTREVNVELNGFRDTVSVLQKDVEQEKRKCADLTDQLDEKSRQLSRLQTMYDRQKRRPLFPAETSSASQRSYFAEDDVLPQDTVAIGGIGSVGVVGGVGPAALRGDPYQLYQAMVYNIALEIPIE
;
A
#
# COMPACT_ATOMS: atom_id res chain seq x y z
N MET A 1 -19.16 34.29 -13.03
CA MET A 1 -19.96 33.08 -13.34
C MET A 1 -19.04 32.15 -14.10
N ALA A 2 -18.86 30.91 -13.66
CA ALA A 2 -18.08 29.94 -14.42
C ALA A 2 -18.69 29.85 -15.82
N GLU A 3 -17.86 29.94 -16.85
CA GLU A 3 -18.28 29.81 -18.25
C GLU A 3 -18.87 28.40 -18.40
N GLN A 4 -20.18 28.31 -18.56
CA GLN A 4 -20.86 27.03 -18.70
C GLN A 4 -20.64 26.54 -20.12
N ASP A 5 -19.72 25.60 -20.30
CA ASP A 5 -19.48 24.98 -21.59
C ASP A 5 -20.44 23.83 -21.85
N LEU A 6 -20.91 23.74 -23.10
CA LEU A 6 -21.64 22.57 -23.57
C LEU A 6 -20.73 21.34 -23.55
N LYS A 7 -21.26 20.22 -23.04
CA LYS A 7 -20.58 18.93 -23.00
C LYS A 7 -21.25 17.98 -23.98
N CYS A 8 -20.48 17.07 -24.57
CA CYS A 8 -21.04 15.96 -25.34
C CYS A 8 -22.05 15.19 -24.48
N ASN A 9 -23.27 14.95 -24.99
CA ASN A 9 -24.30 14.21 -24.27
C ASN A 9 -24.10 12.69 -24.31
N LEU A 10 -23.10 12.18 -25.05
CA LEU A 10 -22.68 10.79 -24.91
C LEU A 10 -21.94 10.62 -23.57
N LEU A 11 -22.52 9.81 -22.66
CA LEU A 11 -22.06 9.66 -21.28
C LEU A 11 -20.62 9.14 -21.15
N THR A 12 -20.14 8.38 -22.14
CA THR A 12 -18.76 7.87 -22.17
C THR A 12 -17.75 8.87 -22.72
N CYS A 13 -18.19 9.95 -23.38
CA CYS A 13 -17.29 10.94 -24.00
C CYS A 13 -17.21 12.24 -23.19
N ARG A 14 -18.35 12.89 -22.95
CA ARG A 14 -18.46 14.11 -22.12
C ARG A 14 -17.47 15.25 -22.44
N SER A 15 -16.84 15.23 -23.61
CA SER A 15 -15.86 16.25 -24.02
C SER A 15 -16.47 17.64 -24.05
N THR A 16 -15.70 18.65 -23.64
CA THR A 16 -16.05 20.07 -23.81
C THR A 16 -16.18 20.40 -25.30
N LEU A 17 -17.33 20.93 -25.72
CA LEU A 17 -17.60 21.19 -27.13
C LEU A 17 -17.10 22.57 -27.58
N SER A 18 -17.06 23.54 -26.68
CA SER A 18 -16.54 24.90 -26.95
C SER A 18 -15.11 24.88 -27.50
N SER A 19 -14.26 23.97 -27.02
CA SER A 19 -12.88 23.82 -27.49
C SER A 19 -12.74 23.20 -28.87
N LEU A 20 -13.75 22.46 -29.34
CA LEU A 20 -13.77 21.82 -30.66
C LEU A 20 -14.34 22.75 -31.74
N GLY A 21 -15.08 23.79 -31.35
CA GLY A 21 -15.69 24.77 -32.25
C GLY A 21 -16.86 24.23 -33.08
N LYS A 22 -17.00 22.91 -33.26
CA LYS A 22 -18.10 22.30 -34.00
C LYS A 22 -18.78 21.20 -33.21
N ALA A 23 -20.08 21.08 -33.38
CA ALA A 23 -20.89 20.05 -32.75
C ALA A 23 -22.06 19.61 -33.63
N CYS A 24 -22.66 18.49 -33.29
CA CYS A 24 -23.90 18.01 -33.88
C CYS A 24 -25.03 18.23 -32.88
N VAL A 25 -26.07 18.94 -33.26
CA VAL A 25 -27.28 19.17 -32.46
C VAL A 25 -28.44 18.39 -33.08
N THR A 26 -29.33 17.89 -32.24
CA THR A 26 -30.50 17.13 -32.66
C THR A 26 -31.80 17.81 -32.25
N THR A 27 -32.91 17.50 -32.94
CA THR A 27 -34.24 18.04 -32.61
C THR A 27 -34.75 17.60 -31.23
N CYS A 28 -34.26 16.47 -30.72
CA CYS A 28 -34.51 16.02 -29.34
C CYS A 28 -33.67 16.76 -28.28
N SER A 29 -33.09 17.91 -28.63
CA SER A 29 -32.30 18.79 -27.75
C SER A 29 -31.00 18.18 -27.21
N HIS A 30 -30.46 17.14 -27.84
CA HIS A 30 -29.14 16.59 -27.51
C HIS A 30 -28.05 17.13 -28.45
N ILE A 31 -26.84 17.26 -27.92
CA ILE A 31 -25.65 17.74 -28.60
C ILE A 31 -24.46 16.81 -28.40
N PHE A 32 -23.71 16.58 -29.48
CA PHE A 32 -22.59 15.65 -29.52
C PHE A 32 -21.37 16.29 -30.17
N CYS A 33 -20.17 15.85 -29.81
CA CYS A 33 -18.99 16.17 -30.61
C CYS A 33 -19.11 15.49 -31.99
N VAL A 34 -18.48 16.09 -33.00
CA VAL A 34 -18.56 15.59 -34.39
C VAL A 34 -18.12 14.12 -34.48
N GLY A 35 -17.08 13.72 -33.74
CA GLY A 35 -16.59 12.34 -33.73
C GLY A 35 -17.61 11.33 -33.20
N CYS A 36 -18.35 11.67 -32.13
CA CYS A 36 -19.41 10.81 -31.60
C CYS A 36 -20.63 10.78 -32.53
N ALA A 37 -21.00 11.94 -33.09
CA ALA A 37 -22.13 12.06 -34.00
C ALA A 37 -21.93 11.19 -35.26
N ASN A 38 -20.78 11.31 -35.92
CA ASN A 38 -20.49 10.53 -37.13
C ASN A 38 -20.56 9.03 -36.84
N LYS A 39 -19.91 8.57 -35.75
CA LYS A 39 -19.94 7.14 -35.36
C LYS A 39 -21.36 6.63 -35.09
N ALA A 40 -22.21 7.45 -34.46
CA ALA A 40 -23.56 7.04 -34.10
C ALA A 40 -24.51 7.04 -35.31
N PHE A 41 -24.55 8.14 -36.04
CA PHE A 41 -25.53 8.37 -37.09
C PHE A 41 -25.19 7.68 -38.42
N ASP A 42 -23.94 7.25 -38.61
CA ASP A 42 -23.56 6.35 -39.71
C ASP A 42 -24.14 4.94 -39.52
N ILE A 43 -24.41 4.53 -38.27
CA ILE A 43 -24.96 3.21 -37.94
C ILE A 43 -26.49 3.26 -37.91
N ALA A 44 -27.06 4.24 -37.20
CA ALA A 44 -28.50 4.38 -37.04
C ALA A 44 -28.90 5.84 -36.84
N LEU A 45 -30.00 6.23 -37.46
CA LEU A 45 -30.63 7.55 -37.25
C LEU A 45 -31.44 7.57 -35.95
N VAL A 46 -30.77 7.31 -34.83
CA VAL A 46 -31.33 7.25 -33.48
C VAL A 46 -30.43 8.00 -32.53
N CYS A 47 -31.02 8.86 -31.69
CA CYS A 47 -30.27 9.65 -30.71
C CYS A 47 -29.57 8.73 -29.68
N PRO A 48 -28.24 8.81 -29.51
CA PRO A 48 -27.51 8.01 -28.52
C PRO A 48 -27.84 8.30 -27.06
N ALA A 49 -28.50 9.42 -26.77
CA ALA A 49 -28.78 9.87 -25.40
C ALA A 49 -30.21 9.53 -24.94
N CYS A 50 -31.19 9.51 -25.85
CA CYS A 50 -32.60 9.33 -25.50
C CYS A 50 -33.38 8.40 -26.45
N GLU A 51 -32.69 7.76 -27.40
CA GLU A 51 -33.25 6.74 -28.30
C GLU A 51 -34.36 7.25 -29.24
N THR A 52 -34.55 8.57 -29.34
CA THR A 52 -35.48 9.17 -30.30
C THR A 52 -35.02 8.87 -31.73
N SER A 53 -35.95 8.45 -32.60
CA SER A 53 -35.68 8.28 -34.03
C SER A 53 -35.57 9.65 -34.72
N LEU A 54 -34.48 9.85 -35.46
CA LEU A 54 -34.06 11.12 -36.07
C LEU A 54 -34.04 11.00 -37.60
N THR A 55 -35.20 10.72 -38.20
CA THR A 55 -35.33 10.37 -39.63
C THR A 55 -35.68 11.55 -40.52
N GLN A 56 -36.02 12.71 -39.94
CA GLN A 56 -36.36 13.91 -40.70
C GLN A 56 -35.10 14.67 -41.13
N GLN A 57 -35.23 15.46 -42.19
CA GLN A 57 -34.12 16.17 -42.81
C GLN A 57 -33.35 17.09 -41.84
N ASP A 58 -34.05 17.73 -40.91
CA ASP A 58 -33.48 18.69 -39.96
C ASP A 58 -33.29 18.09 -38.55
N ASP A 59 -33.43 16.78 -38.39
CA ASP A 59 -33.29 16.11 -37.08
C ASP A 59 -31.86 16.10 -36.56
N ILE A 60 -30.88 16.22 -37.46
CA ILE A 60 -29.44 16.13 -37.17
C ILE A 60 -28.74 17.27 -37.92
N VAL A 61 -28.24 18.26 -37.18
CA VAL A 61 -27.63 19.45 -37.75
C VAL A 61 -26.23 19.66 -37.17
N PHE A 62 -25.23 19.79 -38.05
CA PHE A 62 -23.89 20.19 -37.65
C PHE A 62 -23.80 21.71 -37.57
N VAL A 63 -23.37 22.21 -36.41
CA VAL A 63 -23.30 23.63 -36.10
C VAL A 63 -21.88 24.04 -35.74
N ASP A 64 -21.54 25.26 -36.14
CA ASP A 64 -20.39 25.97 -35.61
C ASP A 64 -20.81 26.66 -34.31
N LEU A 65 -20.11 26.34 -33.22
CA LEU A 65 -20.35 26.91 -31.89
C LEU A 65 -19.71 28.29 -31.72
N ASN A 66 -18.77 28.65 -32.59
CA ASN A 66 -18.14 29.97 -32.60
C ASN A 66 -18.10 30.57 -34.01
N PRO A 67 -19.27 30.88 -34.61
CA PRO A 67 -19.33 31.47 -35.95
C PRO A 67 -18.64 32.84 -36.02
N SER A 68 -18.40 33.37 -37.23
CA SER A 68 -17.87 34.74 -37.38
C SER A 68 -18.89 35.81 -36.99
N GLN A 69 -18.45 37.06 -36.77
CA GLN A 69 -19.37 38.16 -36.46
C GLN A 69 -20.31 38.44 -37.63
N GLU A 70 -19.79 38.40 -38.85
CA GLU A 70 -20.53 38.62 -40.09
C GLU A 70 -21.64 37.57 -40.26
N TYR A 71 -21.33 36.30 -39.98
CA TYR A 71 -22.32 35.22 -40.04
C TYR A 71 -23.45 35.41 -39.03
N ARG A 72 -23.14 35.84 -37.80
CA ARG A 72 -24.16 36.15 -36.78
C ARG A 72 -25.10 37.26 -37.24
N SER A 73 -24.59 38.27 -37.95
CA SER A 73 -25.41 39.36 -38.49
C SER A 73 -26.24 38.92 -39.71
N SER A 74 -25.71 38.04 -40.55
CA SER A 74 -26.40 37.63 -41.78
C SER A 74 -27.48 36.57 -41.55
N ILE A 75 -27.29 35.62 -40.63
CA ILE A 75 -28.17 34.44 -40.53
C ILE A 75 -29.63 34.76 -40.19
N LEU A 76 -29.90 35.86 -39.50
CA LEU A 76 -31.25 36.30 -39.14
C LEU A 76 -31.80 37.39 -40.07
N SER A 77 -30.99 37.92 -40.99
CA SER A 77 -31.39 39.01 -41.88
C SER A 77 -32.43 38.54 -42.89
N GLY A 78 -33.54 39.28 -43.00
CA GLY A 78 -34.66 38.95 -43.90
C GLY A 78 -35.75 38.07 -43.28
N LEU A 79 -35.56 37.58 -42.03
CA LEU A 79 -36.60 36.89 -41.29
C LEU A 79 -37.59 37.88 -40.66
N ARG A 80 -38.85 37.46 -40.53
CA ARG A 80 -39.86 38.24 -39.80
C ARG A 80 -39.55 38.27 -38.30
N PRO A 81 -39.88 39.36 -37.57
CA PRO A 81 -39.63 39.46 -36.13
C PRO A 81 -40.17 38.29 -35.32
N GLU A 82 -41.34 37.74 -35.69
CA GLU A 82 -41.95 36.61 -34.99
C GLU A 82 -41.08 35.35 -35.07
N ILE A 83 -40.47 35.08 -36.23
CA ILE A 83 -39.59 33.93 -36.45
C ILE A 83 -38.28 34.12 -35.67
N ILE A 84 -37.73 35.34 -35.65
CA ILE A 84 -36.50 35.64 -34.91
C ILE A 84 -36.72 35.38 -33.42
N MET A 85 -37.83 35.85 -32.86
CA MET A 85 -38.16 35.63 -31.46
C MET A 85 -38.35 34.14 -31.15
N GLU A 86 -39.00 33.38 -32.04
CA GLU A 86 -39.16 31.94 -31.89
C GLU A 86 -37.81 31.20 -31.87
N ILE A 87 -36.88 31.55 -32.77
CA ILE A 87 -35.51 31.00 -32.80
C ILE A 87 -34.79 31.31 -31.49
N CYS A 88 -34.83 32.55 -31.02
CA CYS A 88 -34.20 32.96 -29.77
C CYS A 88 -34.77 32.19 -28.57
N THR A 89 -36.09 32.06 -28.47
CA THR A 89 -36.74 31.29 -27.39
C THR A 89 -36.28 29.84 -27.40
N ARG A 90 -36.26 29.18 -28.57
CA ARG A 90 -35.80 27.78 -28.69
C ARG A 90 -34.33 27.62 -28.33
N ALA A 91 -33.46 28.53 -28.76
CA ALA A 91 -32.04 28.50 -28.44
C ALA A 91 -31.79 28.66 -26.93
N ILE A 92 -32.54 29.54 -26.25
CA ILE A 92 -32.46 29.73 -24.80
C ILE A 92 -32.98 28.48 -24.07
N SER A 93 -34.08 27.90 -24.52
CA SER A 93 -34.62 26.65 -23.95
C SER A 93 -33.63 25.50 -24.07
N PHE A 94 -32.96 25.38 -25.23
CA PHE A 94 -31.89 24.40 -25.44
C PHE A 94 -30.75 24.59 -24.44
N TRP A 95 -30.22 25.81 -24.29
CA TRP A 95 -29.17 26.09 -23.31
C TRP A 95 -29.59 25.80 -21.88
N THR A 96 -30.80 26.21 -21.50
CA THR A 96 -31.37 25.94 -20.18
C THR A 96 -31.47 24.44 -19.89
N TYR A 97 -31.92 23.67 -20.89
CA TYR A 97 -31.98 22.21 -20.81
C TYR A 97 -30.57 21.63 -20.61
N GLN A 98 -29.60 22.03 -21.44
CA GLN A 98 -28.23 21.53 -21.35
C GLN A 98 -27.57 21.86 -19.99
N THR A 99 -27.73 23.08 -19.49
CA THR A 99 -27.26 23.48 -18.15
C THR A 99 -27.92 22.65 -17.04
N SER A 100 -29.23 22.41 -17.11
CA SER A 100 -29.94 21.60 -16.12
C SER A 100 -29.48 20.14 -16.14
N GLN A 101 -29.28 19.57 -17.33
CA GLN A 101 -28.80 18.20 -17.48
C GLN A 101 -27.35 18.06 -16.99
N GLU A 102 -26.49 19.04 -17.25
CA GLU A 102 -25.13 19.09 -16.72
C GLU A 102 -25.12 19.10 -15.19
N ALA A 103 -25.95 19.94 -14.57
CA ALA A 103 -26.04 20.02 -13.11
C ALA A 103 -26.45 18.68 -12.49
N LYS A 104 -27.46 18.01 -13.05
CA LYS A 104 -27.89 16.67 -12.60
C LYS A 104 -26.78 15.63 -12.77
N TYR A 105 -26.08 15.65 -13.89
CA TYR A 105 -24.95 14.74 -14.12
C TYR A 105 -23.85 14.95 -13.07
N GLN A 106 -23.49 16.20 -12.80
CA GLN A 106 -22.47 16.54 -11.80
C GLN A 106 -22.90 16.11 -10.39
N GLU A 107 -24.16 16.30 -10.02
CA GLU A 107 -24.70 15.84 -8.74
C GLU A 107 -24.60 14.31 -8.60
N MET A 108 -24.99 13.56 -9.63
CA MET A 108 -24.89 12.09 -9.63
C MET A 108 -23.43 11.60 -9.58
N ALA A 109 -22.55 12.24 -10.34
CA ALA A 109 -21.12 11.93 -10.36
C ALA A 109 -20.47 12.21 -8.99
N GLN A 110 -20.81 13.35 -8.38
CA GLN A 110 -20.38 13.71 -7.04
C GLN A 110 -20.83 12.67 -6.01
N LYS A 111 -22.12 12.31 -6.00
CA LYS A 111 -22.64 11.29 -5.10
C LYS A 111 -21.93 9.95 -5.25
N THR A 112 -21.67 9.54 -6.49
CA THR A 112 -20.93 8.30 -6.77
C THR A 112 -19.51 8.36 -6.22
N LEU A 113 -18.85 9.52 -6.30
CA LEU A 113 -17.51 9.71 -5.76
C LEU A 113 -17.54 9.71 -4.21
N GLU A 114 -18.52 10.38 -3.59
CA GLU A 114 -18.72 10.37 -2.14
C GLU A 114 -18.95 8.95 -1.60
N ASP A 115 -19.77 8.14 -2.29
CA ASP A 115 -20.00 6.74 -1.93
C ASP A 115 -18.71 5.90 -1.98
N LYS A 116 -17.87 6.11 -3.02
CA LYS A 116 -16.57 5.46 -3.17
C LYS A 116 -15.59 5.88 -2.07
N VAL A 117 -15.52 7.17 -1.77
CA VAL A 117 -14.69 7.70 -0.68
C VAL A 117 -15.12 7.08 0.65
N GLY A 118 -16.41 7.09 0.96
CA GLY A 118 -16.93 6.46 2.19
C GLY A 118 -16.69 4.95 2.26
N LEU A 119 -16.67 4.25 1.13
CA LEU A 119 -16.27 2.84 1.07
C LEU A 119 -14.79 2.64 1.42
N LEU A 120 -13.90 3.42 0.79
CA LEU A 120 -12.46 3.35 1.02
C LEU A 120 -12.09 3.72 2.46
N GLU A 121 -12.73 4.75 3.02
CA GLU A 121 -12.54 5.14 4.43
C GLU A 121 -12.91 3.99 5.38
N ARG A 122 -14.03 3.29 5.13
CA ARG A 122 -14.43 2.12 5.92
C ARG A 122 -13.45 0.95 5.79
N GLN A 123 -12.89 0.73 4.59
CA GLN A 123 -11.87 -0.29 4.37
C GLN A 123 -10.57 0.05 5.10
N LEU A 124 -10.11 1.30 5.04
CA LEU A 124 -8.95 1.79 5.80
C LEU A 124 -9.14 1.64 7.30
N GLN A 125 -10.30 2.03 7.84
CA GLN A 125 -10.59 1.87 9.27
C GLN A 125 -10.58 0.39 9.69
N ARG A 126 -11.08 -0.50 8.84
CA ARG A 126 -11.07 -1.95 9.08
C ARG A 126 -9.64 -2.48 9.14
N MET A 127 -8.84 -2.21 8.11
CA MET A 127 -7.43 -2.63 8.04
C MET A 127 -6.62 -2.07 9.22
N THR A 128 -6.85 -0.82 9.59
CA THR A 128 -6.21 -0.20 10.77
C THR A 128 -6.55 -0.97 12.05
N ARG A 129 -7.81 -1.40 12.23
CA ARG A 129 -8.20 -2.21 13.41
C ARG A 129 -7.54 -3.57 13.38
N GLU A 130 -7.55 -4.26 12.24
CA GLU A 130 -6.94 -5.58 12.05
C GLU A 130 -5.44 -5.54 12.36
N VAL A 131 -4.70 -4.59 11.77
CA VAL A 131 -3.26 -4.41 12.04
C VAL A 131 -3.00 -4.11 13.52
N ASN A 132 -3.84 -3.29 14.18
CA ASN A 132 -3.67 -3.04 15.61
C ASN A 132 -3.92 -4.30 16.46
N VAL A 133 -4.88 -5.14 16.09
CA VAL A 133 -5.14 -6.43 16.77
C VAL A 133 -3.94 -7.36 16.61
N GLU A 134 -3.41 -7.51 15.39
CA GLU A 134 -2.23 -8.34 15.13
C GLU A 134 -0.99 -7.81 15.85
N LEU A 135 -0.74 -6.49 15.81
CA LEU A 135 0.38 -5.86 16.49
C LEU A 135 0.33 -6.09 18.00
N ASN A 136 -0.84 -5.98 18.61
CA ASN A 136 -1.02 -6.28 20.03
C ASN A 136 -0.79 -7.78 20.31
N GLY A 137 -1.29 -8.68 19.46
CA GLY A 137 -1.04 -10.12 19.57
C GLY A 137 0.45 -10.49 19.49
N PHE A 138 1.18 -9.88 18.56
CA PHE A 138 2.64 -10.05 18.47
C PHE A 138 3.35 -9.49 19.70
N ARG A 139 2.92 -8.33 20.21
CA ARG A 139 3.50 -7.74 21.43
C ARG A 139 3.31 -8.64 22.65
N ASP A 140 2.14 -9.25 22.80
CA ASP A 140 1.86 -10.19 23.87
C ASP A 140 2.71 -11.46 23.74
N THR A 141 2.85 -12.00 22.53
CA THR A 141 3.71 -13.16 22.25
C THR A 141 5.18 -12.87 22.59
N VAL A 142 5.69 -11.71 22.19
CA VAL A 142 7.06 -11.27 22.53
C VAL A 142 7.24 -11.18 24.05
N SER A 143 6.26 -10.64 24.78
CA SER A 143 6.28 -10.53 26.24
C SER A 143 6.33 -11.90 26.93
N VAL A 144 5.54 -12.87 26.43
CA VAL A 144 5.56 -14.25 26.96
C VAL A 144 6.92 -14.91 26.69
N LEU A 145 7.41 -14.88 25.45
CA LEU A 145 8.70 -15.47 25.09
C LEU A 145 9.87 -14.84 25.87
N GLN A 146 9.82 -13.54 26.14
CA GLN A 146 10.81 -12.87 27.00
C GLN A 146 10.83 -13.44 28.42
N LYS A 147 9.66 -13.74 29.00
CA LYS A 147 9.56 -14.37 30.32
C LYS A 147 10.06 -15.81 30.29
N ASP A 148 9.72 -16.57 29.26
CA ASP A 148 10.16 -17.96 29.11
C ASP A 148 11.69 -18.04 28.98
N VAL A 149 12.30 -17.15 28.18
CA VAL A 149 13.77 -17.06 28.06
C VAL A 149 14.41 -16.74 29.41
N GLU A 150 13.85 -15.81 30.18
CA GLU A 150 14.35 -15.47 31.51
C GLU A 150 14.21 -16.66 32.50
N GLN A 151 13.12 -17.41 32.41
CA GLN A 151 12.90 -18.60 33.22
C GLN A 151 13.89 -19.72 32.87
N GLU A 152 14.11 -20.01 31.60
CA GLU A 152 15.07 -21.02 31.16
C GLU A 152 16.51 -20.65 31.53
N LYS A 153 16.89 -19.36 31.43
CA LYS A 153 18.19 -18.87 31.92
C LYS A 153 18.40 -19.18 33.40
N ARG A 154 17.38 -18.98 34.23
CA ARG A 154 17.44 -19.29 35.67
C ARG A 154 17.59 -20.79 35.91
N LYS A 155 16.81 -21.63 35.21
CA LYS A 155 16.94 -23.10 35.30
C LYS A 155 18.33 -23.58 34.88
N CYS A 156 18.90 -23.04 33.80
CA CYS A 156 20.26 -23.35 33.37
C CYS A 156 21.29 -22.98 34.44
N ALA A 157 21.16 -21.82 35.08
CA ALA A 157 22.02 -21.42 36.19
C ALA A 157 21.91 -22.38 37.38
N ASP A 158 20.69 -22.71 37.82
CA ASP A 158 20.46 -23.65 38.93
C ASP A 158 21.02 -25.05 38.65
N LEU A 159 20.89 -25.54 37.42
CA LEU A 159 21.45 -26.83 37.00
C LEU A 159 22.99 -26.80 36.93
N THR A 160 23.56 -25.67 36.52
CA THR A 160 25.02 -25.47 36.51
C THR A 160 25.56 -25.52 37.93
N ASP A 161 24.93 -24.81 38.87
CA ASP A 161 25.31 -24.83 40.29
C ASP A 161 25.22 -26.24 40.90
N GLN A 162 24.18 -26.99 40.55
CA GLN A 162 24.02 -28.39 40.97
C GLN A 162 25.11 -29.30 40.39
N LEU A 163 25.44 -29.13 39.11
CA LEU A 163 26.49 -29.91 38.45
C LEU A 163 27.86 -29.63 39.07
N ASP A 164 28.15 -28.38 39.39
CA ASP A 164 29.38 -27.98 40.06
C ASP A 164 29.49 -28.59 41.46
N GLU A 165 28.40 -28.57 42.24
CA GLU A 165 28.37 -29.19 43.56
C GLU A 165 28.54 -30.71 43.48
N LYS A 166 27.89 -31.37 42.52
CA LYS A 166 28.07 -32.81 42.27
C LYS A 166 29.49 -33.16 41.84
N SER A 167 30.10 -32.34 41.00
CA SER A 167 31.50 -32.50 40.57
C SER A 167 32.46 -32.39 41.76
N ARG A 168 32.24 -31.44 42.67
CA ARG A 168 32.99 -31.33 43.94
C ARG A 168 32.82 -32.56 44.82
N GLN A 169 31.59 -33.06 44.97
CA GLN A 169 31.30 -34.28 45.76
C GLN A 169 31.98 -35.52 45.16
N LEU A 170 31.93 -35.67 43.83
CA LEU A 170 32.63 -36.74 43.11
C LEU A 170 34.14 -36.68 43.35
N SER A 171 34.75 -35.52 43.17
CA SER A 171 36.18 -35.32 43.41
C SER A 171 36.60 -35.69 44.84
N ARG A 172 35.79 -35.33 45.84
CA ARG A 172 36.02 -35.73 47.24
C ARG A 172 35.95 -37.25 47.42
N LEU A 173 34.94 -37.91 46.86
CA LEU A 173 34.79 -39.37 46.93
C LEU A 173 35.93 -40.09 46.22
N GLN A 174 36.35 -39.60 45.06
CA GLN A 174 37.48 -40.14 44.29
C GLN A 174 38.77 -40.08 45.10
N THR A 175 39.03 -38.95 45.74
CA THR A 175 40.18 -38.78 46.64
C THR A 175 40.15 -39.78 47.81
N MET A 176 38.98 -40.03 48.40
CA MET A 176 38.82 -41.04 49.48
C MET A 176 39.02 -42.47 48.97
N TYR A 177 38.46 -42.79 47.81
CA TYR A 177 38.58 -44.10 47.17
C TYR A 177 40.04 -44.42 46.85
N ASP A 178 40.76 -43.48 46.23
CA ASP A 178 42.19 -43.64 45.92
C ASP A 178 43.03 -43.82 47.19
N ARG A 179 42.68 -43.12 48.28
CA ARG A 179 43.31 -43.30 49.60
C ARG A 179 43.08 -44.69 50.18
N GLN A 180 41.88 -45.26 50.01
CA GLN A 180 41.58 -46.64 50.43
C GLN A 180 42.25 -47.68 49.55
N LYS A 181 42.30 -47.49 48.22
CA LYS A 181 42.98 -48.38 47.29
C LYS A 181 44.49 -48.45 47.56
N ARG A 182 45.10 -47.33 47.96
CA ARG A 182 46.51 -47.27 48.39
C ARG A 182 46.76 -47.80 49.80
N ARG A 183 45.74 -48.28 50.51
CA ARG A 183 45.87 -48.89 51.83
C ARG A 183 46.23 -50.38 51.65
N PRO A 184 47.45 -50.81 51.98
CA PRO A 184 47.88 -52.19 51.74
C PRO A 184 47.06 -53.17 52.59
N LEU A 185 46.55 -54.23 51.97
CA LEU A 185 46.10 -55.43 52.68
C LEU A 185 47.36 -56.21 53.08
N PHE A 186 47.63 -56.22 54.40
CA PHE A 186 48.75 -56.87 55.12
C PHE A 186 50.13 -56.15 55.15
N PRO A 187 50.78 -56.09 56.33
CA PRO A 187 52.15 -55.61 56.46
C PRO A 187 53.14 -56.77 56.31
N ALA A 188 54.14 -56.61 55.45
CA ALA A 188 55.38 -57.37 55.51
C ALA A 188 56.55 -56.42 55.27
N GLU A 189 57.60 -56.66 56.04
CA GLU A 189 58.65 -55.73 56.42
C GLU A 189 59.71 -55.49 55.33
N THR A 190 60.25 -54.27 55.38
CA THR A 190 61.63 -53.81 55.15
C THR A 190 62.55 -54.53 54.14
N SER A 191 63.05 -53.75 53.15
CA SER A 191 64.46 -53.27 53.02
C SER A 191 64.71 -52.84 51.57
N SER A 192 64.93 -51.55 51.27
CA SER A 192 66.23 -50.89 50.96
C SER A 192 67.05 -51.57 49.83
N ALA A 193 67.63 -50.92 48.81
CA ALA A 193 67.68 -49.54 48.33
C ALA A 193 68.25 -49.50 46.87
N SER A 194 67.94 -48.41 46.15
CA SER A 194 68.75 -47.70 45.13
C SER A 194 69.05 -48.27 43.72
N GLN A 195 68.51 -47.60 42.70
CA GLN A 195 69.19 -46.82 41.61
C GLN A 195 68.12 -46.37 40.58
N ARG A 196 67.73 -45.09 40.49
CA ARG A 196 68.35 -43.93 39.79
C ARG A 196 68.43 -44.06 38.25
N SER A 197 67.49 -43.44 37.53
CA SER A 197 67.69 -42.25 36.65
C SER A 197 66.68 -42.18 35.48
N TYR A 198 66.03 -41.01 35.42
CA TYR A 198 65.47 -40.25 34.29
C TYR A 198 65.29 -40.93 32.92
N PHE A 199 64.08 -40.81 32.34
CA PHE A 199 63.83 -40.19 31.02
C PHE A 199 62.33 -39.87 30.81
N ALA A 200 62.10 -38.69 30.23
CA ALA A 200 60.93 -38.17 29.48
C ALA A 200 59.59 -37.97 30.20
N GLU A 201 59.28 -36.69 30.40
CA GLU A 201 57.94 -36.12 30.36
C GLU A 201 57.24 -36.53 29.05
N ASP A 202 56.00 -37.03 29.14
CA ASP A 202 54.97 -36.74 28.16
C ASP A 202 53.64 -36.60 28.90
N ASP A 203 53.17 -35.36 28.82
CA ASP A 203 51.98 -34.81 29.42
C ASP A 203 50.73 -35.21 28.59
N VAL A 204 49.56 -34.87 29.13
CA VAL A 204 48.24 -34.83 28.46
C VAL A 204 47.36 -36.10 28.52
N LEU A 205 46.53 -36.17 29.57
CA LEU A 205 45.14 -36.63 29.43
C LEU A 205 44.29 -35.40 29.02
N PRO A 206 43.37 -35.49 28.06
CA PRO A 206 42.75 -34.31 27.47
C PRO A 206 41.84 -33.62 28.48
N GLN A 207 42.21 -32.38 28.83
CA GLN A 207 41.28 -31.39 29.33
C GLN A 207 40.57 -30.77 28.12
N ASP A 208 39.33 -31.15 27.87
CA ASP A 208 38.40 -30.24 27.19
C ASP A 208 37.95 -29.19 28.21
N THR A 209 38.85 -28.25 28.48
CA THR A 209 38.49 -26.93 28.97
C THR A 209 38.05 -26.11 27.76
N VAL A 210 36.74 -25.95 27.57
CA VAL A 210 36.27 -24.80 26.79
C VAL A 210 36.41 -23.59 27.69
N ALA A 211 37.45 -22.81 27.43
CA ALA A 211 37.73 -21.56 28.11
C ALA A 211 36.55 -20.59 27.97
N ILE A 212 35.97 -20.23 29.12
CA ILE A 212 35.24 -18.97 29.31
C ILE A 212 36.30 -17.87 29.26
N GLY A 213 36.52 -17.32 28.07
CA GLY A 213 37.36 -16.16 27.85
C GLY A 213 36.70 -14.90 28.42
N GLY A 214 37.34 -14.30 29.41
CA GLY A 214 37.00 -12.99 29.93
C GLY A 214 37.26 -11.88 28.89
N ILE A 215 36.24 -11.05 28.71
CA ILE A 215 36.29 -9.58 28.71
C ILE A 215 37.62 -8.98 28.20
N GLY A 216 37.70 -8.80 26.89
CA GLY A 216 38.68 -7.95 26.21
C GLY A 216 37.95 -7.02 25.24
N SER A 217 37.86 -5.75 25.61
CA SER A 217 37.94 -4.58 24.75
C SER A 217 37.20 -4.65 23.40
N VAL A 218 35.98 -4.09 23.37
CA VAL A 218 35.26 -3.75 22.14
C VAL A 218 36.03 -2.63 21.43
N GLY A 219 36.99 -3.03 20.61
CA GLY A 219 37.65 -2.18 19.63
C GLY A 219 36.71 -1.97 18.44
N VAL A 220 36.24 -0.74 18.35
CA VAL A 220 35.46 -0.14 17.27
C VAL A 220 36.01 -0.54 15.90
N VAL A 221 35.20 -1.25 15.11
CA VAL A 221 35.35 -1.31 13.65
C VAL A 221 34.00 -1.02 13.01
N GLY A 222 33.93 0.17 12.41
CA GLY A 222 33.09 0.53 11.27
C GLY A 222 31.64 0.06 11.31
N GLY A 223 30.76 0.89 11.85
CA GLY A 223 29.34 0.77 11.63
C GLY A 223 29.01 0.83 10.13
N VAL A 224 28.26 -0.17 9.67
CA VAL A 224 27.22 0.05 8.68
C VAL A 224 25.93 -0.05 9.49
N GLY A 225 25.47 1.11 9.97
CA GLY A 225 24.19 1.20 10.66
C GLY A 225 23.06 0.76 9.73
N PRO A 226 21.88 0.44 10.26
CA PRO A 226 20.69 0.34 9.43
C PRO A 226 20.43 1.74 8.88
N ALA A 227 20.95 2.00 7.68
CA ALA A 227 20.64 3.19 6.92
C ALA A 227 19.14 3.14 6.62
N ALA A 228 18.40 3.97 7.35
CA ALA A 228 17.16 4.59 6.95
C ALA A 228 16.09 3.66 6.34
N LEU A 229 15.39 2.93 7.20
CA LEU A 229 13.95 2.70 7.02
C LEU A 229 13.19 3.25 8.24
N ARG A 230 13.54 4.48 8.65
CA ARG A 230 12.50 5.39 9.14
C ARG A 230 11.81 5.92 7.89
N GLY A 231 10.85 5.16 7.39
CA GLY A 231 9.84 5.75 6.51
C GLY A 231 9.14 6.82 7.34
N ASP A 232 9.47 8.08 7.10
CA ASP A 232 8.65 9.19 7.54
C ASP A 232 7.19 8.86 7.17
N PRO A 233 6.23 8.91 8.11
CA PRO A 233 4.82 8.70 7.79
C PRO A 233 4.36 9.52 6.57
N TYR A 234 4.97 10.68 6.32
CA TYR A 234 4.75 11.48 5.12
C TYR A 234 5.29 10.87 3.82
N GLN A 235 6.41 10.14 3.86
CA GLN A 235 6.95 9.47 2.67
C GLN A 235 6.20 8.19 2.30
N LEU A 236 5.67 7.45 3.28
CA LEU A 236 4.76 6.33 3.02
C LEU A 236 3.42 6.82 2.48
N TYR A 237 2.91 7.96 2.98
CA TYR A 237 1.73 8.62 2.45
C TYR A 237 1.96 9.14 1.01
N GLN A 238 3.11 9.75 0.72
CA GLN A 238 3.48 10.16 -0.65
C GLN A 238 3.66 8.97 -1.60
N ALA A 239 4.26 7.86 -1.16
CA ALA A 239 4.40 6.65 -1.97
C ALA A 239 3.05 5.96 -2.25
N MET A 240 2.12 6.00 -1.30
CA MET A 240 0.74 5.51 -1.51
C MET A 240 -0.05 6.44 -2.44
N VAL A 241 0.05 7.76 -2.27
CA VAL A 241 -0.60 8.75 -3.16
C VAL A 241 -0.04 8.69 -4.59
N TYR A 242 1.26 8.44 -4.75
CA TYR A 242 1.90 8.31 -6.07
C TYR A 242 1.52 6.98 -6.77
N ASN A 243 1.36 5.88 -6.03
CA ASN A 243 0.88 4.62 -6.60
C ASN A 243 -0.62 4.67 -6.95
N ILE A 244 -1.44 5.37 -6.18
CA ILE A 244 -2.85 5.62 -6.52
C ILE A 244 -2.96 6.52 -7.77
N ALA A 245 -2.00 7.42 -8.02
CA ALA A 245 -1.97 8.26 -9.22
C ALA A 245 -1.54 7.50 -10.50
N LEU A 246 -0.90 6.33 -10.38
CA LEU A 246 -0.43 5.51 -11.51
C LEU A 246 -1.43 4.41 -11.91
N GLU A 247 -2.44 4.13 -11.09
CA GLU A 247 -3.52 3.17 -11.39
C GLU A 247 -4.82 3.83 -11.88
N ILE A 248 -4.80 5.14 -12.15
CA ILE A 248 -5.89 5.83 -12.84
C ILE A 248 -5.59 5.74 -14.34
N PRO A 249 -6.25 4.88 -15.13
CA PRO A 249 -6.25 5.05 -16.57
C PRO A 249 -6.90 6.40 -16.86
N ILE A 250 -6.10 7.33 -17.37
CA ILE A 250 -6.62 8.51 -18.06
C ILE A 250 -7.05 8.01 -19.44
N GLU A 251 -8.30 7.55 -19.53
CA GLU A 251 -9.07 7.45 -20.77
C GLU A 251 -10.33 8.31 -20.66
#